data_AF-A0A966SJZ6-F1
#
_entry.id   AF-A0A966SJZ6-F1
#
_cell.length_a   1.000
_cell.length_b   1.000
_cell.length_c   1.000
_cell.angle_alpha   90.00
_cell.angle_beta   90.00
_cell.angle_gamma   90.00
#
_symmetry.space_group_name_H-M   'P 1'
#
loop_
_entity.id
_entity.type
_entity.pdbx_description
1 polymer ?
#
loop_
_entity_poly.entity_id
_entity_poly.type
_entity_poly.pdbx_seq_one_letter_code
_entity_poly.pdbx_strand_id
1 'polypeptide(L)'
;DGIAELWFDSVEDETALKGVKRNVQQAVSDILKANQQDDHGGPVRLPSAERGPSSASTSQRSASEEFIEAVLIAQITRVISSPQYPLGHLRQNKLVYFAHRRADENVGQFFLKKAAGPYSPWATYRGPETIAQKNGYVKKAKVGSFVGFVVGDSIDRIDRYLSHYPVCAAVDWVASKLRFKKNEELELLATIDFAALDLIEQGVPITMENVKHIIENDQEWKPKLQRGSFSDANITRALAELQTLFPATYA
;
A
#
# COMPACT_ATOMS: atom_id res chain seq x y z
N ASP A 1 -33.75 35.63 -28.70
CA ASP A 1 -33.75 35.80 -27.23
C ASP A 1 -33.39 34.48 -26.57
N GLY A 2 -32.31 34.26 -25.84
CA GLY A 2 -31.13 35.04 -25.47
C GLY A 2 -30.20 34.03 -24.75
N ILE A 3 -28.96 33.91 -25.21
CA ILE A 3 -27.92 33.15 -24.52
C ILE A 3 -27.03 34.20 -23.87
N ALA A 4 -27.15 34.37 -22.55
CA ALA A 4 -26.31 35.28 -21.79
C ALA A 4 -25.07 34.51 -21.30
N GLU A 5 -23.92 34.97 -21.77
CA GLU A 5 -22.59 34.64 -21.27
C GLU A 5 -22.46 35.05 -19.79
N LEU A 6 -21.92 34.15 -18.97
CA LEU A 6 -21.41 34.47 -17.63
C LEU A 6 -19.90 34.15 -17.63
N TRP A 7 -19.13 35.12 -18.11
CA TRP A 7 -17.71 35.27 -17.82
C TRP A 7 -17.58 36.39 -16.81
N PHE A 8 -17.09 36.13 -15.59
CA PHE A 8 -16.29 37.03 -14.74
C PHE A 8 -16.16 36.39 -13.33
N ASP A 9 -15.00 35.81 -13.01
CA ASP A 9 -14.34 35.91 -11.67
C ASP A 9 -12.96 35.20 -11.61
N SER A 10 -12.08 35.47 -12.58
CA SER A 10 -10.74 34.85 -12.64
C SER A 10 -9.63 35.66 -11.95
N VAL A 11 -9.90 36.86 -11.43
CA VAL A 11 -8.83 37.77 -10.97
C VAL A 11 -8.66 37.74 -9.45
N GLU A 12 -9.74 37.56 -8.68
CA GLU A 12 -9.66 37.52 -7.21
C GLU A 12 -8.97 36.23 -6.71
N ASP A 13 -9.25 35.08 -7.33
CA ASP A 13 -8.70 33.78 -6.93
C ASP A 13 -7.17 33.68 -7.19
N GLU A 14 -6.67 34.27 -8.29
CA GLU A 14 -5.23 34.36 -8.54
C GLU A 14 -4.49 35.22 -7.51
N THR A 15 -5.11 36.31 -7.04
CA THR A 15 -4.48 37.18 -6.04
C THR A 15 -4.44 36.52 -4.66
N ALA A 16 -5.49 35.77 -4.29
CA ALA A 16 -5.52 34.95 -3.08
C ALA A 16 -4.45 33.84 -3.13
N LEU A 17 -4.34 33.12 -4.24
CA LEU A 17 -3.34 32.07 -4.44
C LEU A 17 -1.90 32.60 -4.43
N LYS A 18 -1.65 33.79 -5.00
CA LYS A 18 -0.33 34.46 -4.93
C LYS A 18 0.00 34.94 -3.51
N GLY A 19 -1.00 35.37 -2.73
CA GLY A 19 -0.85 35.74 -1.32
C GLY A 19 -0.48 34.55 -0.44
N VAL A 20 -1.18 33.42 -0.60
CA VAL A 20 -0.91 32.18 0.15
C VAL A 20 0.48 31.63 -0.18
N LYS A 21 0.88 31.62 -1.46
CA LYS A 21 2.23 31.15 -1.86
C LYS A 21 3.36 32.01 -1.27
N ARG A 22 3.20 33.33 -1.17
CA ARG A 22 4.20 34.20 -0.50
C ARG A 22 4.31 33.91 0.99
N ASN A 23 3.18 33.72 1.69
CA ASN A 23 3.20 33.45 3.13
C ASN A 23 3.88 32.12 3.47
N VAL A 24 3.68 31.10 2.64
CA VAL A 24 4.35 29.79 2.79
C VAL A 24 5.85 29.92 2.51
N GLN A 25 6.27 30.66 1.48
CA GLN A 25 7.69 30.86 1.18
C GLN A 25 8.42 31.66 2.28
N GLN A 26 7.76 32.67 2.85
CA GLN A 26 8.33 33.44 3.96
C GLN A 26 8.48 32.56 5.22
N ALA A 27 7.46 31.77 5.57
CA ALA A 27 7.53 30.84 6.70
C ALA A 27 8.64 29.79 6.54
N VAL A 28 8.84 29.26 5.33
CA VAL A 28 9.95 28.32 5.04
C VAL A 28 11.31 29.02 5.15
N SER A 29 11.43 30.27 4.66
CA SER A 29 12.67 31.04 4.80
C SER A 29 13.01 31.35 6.26
N ASP A 30 12.02 31.63 7.10
CA ASP A 30 12.22 31.96 8.51
C ASP A 30 12.65 30.71 9.32
N ILE A 31 12.08 29.54 9.01
CA ILE A 31 12.50 28.25 9.58
C ILE A 31 13.95 27.91 9.18
N LEU A 32 14.34 28.17 7.93
CA LEU A 32 15.69 27.90 7.46
C LEU A 32 16.73 28.85 8.08
N LYS A 33 16.36 30.11 8.36
CA LYS A 33 17.24 31.08 9.03
C LYS A 33 17.42 30.78 10.52
N ALA A 34 16.38 30.30 11.20
CA ALA A 34 16.46 29.92 12.62
C ALA A 34 17.43 28.75 12.89
N ASN A 35 17.71 27.91 11.88
CA ASN A 35 18.61 26.76 12.00
C ASN A 35 20.07 27.04 11.61
N GLN A 36 20.44 28.29 11.28
CA GLN A 36 21.81 28.64 10.82
C GLN A 36 22.58 29.56 11.77
N GLN A 37 22.07 29.84 12.97
CA GLN A 37 22.77 30.61 14.00
C GLN A 37 22.89 29.78 15.27
N ASP A 38 23.82 28.82 15.28
CA ASP A 38 24.42 28.26 16.49
C ASP A 38 25.66 27.43 16.08
N ASP A 39 26.74 28.11 15.66
CA ASP A 39 28.06 27.49 15.64
C ASP A 39 29.16 28.55 15.70
N HIS A 40 29.77 28.77 16.88
CA HIS A 40 31.13 29.33 17.03
C HIS A 40 31.71 29.10 18.46
N GLY A 41 32.73 28.23 18.56
CA GLY A 41 34.01 28.49 19.26
C GLY A 41 34.20 28.09 20.75
N GLY A 42 35.12 27.15 21.03
CA GLY A 42 35.49 26.55 22.35
C GLY A 42 36.37 27.42 23.30
N PRO A 43 37.32 26.89 24.13
CA PRO A 43 37.69 25.51 24.50
C PRO A 43 37.88 25.21 26.04
N VAL A 44 37.79 23.91 26.38
CA VAL A 44 38.43 23.10 27.48
C VAL A 44 38.47 23.59 28.95
N ARG A 45 37.83 22.82 29.87
CA ARG A 45 38.46 22.24 31.09
C ARG A 45 37.56 21.17 31.78
N LEU A 46 38.11 19.97 32.02
CA LEU A 46 37.62 18.95 32.98
C LEU A 46 38.27 19.23 34.36
N PRO A 47 37.70 18.85 35.53
CA PRO A 47 37.18 17.50 35.79
C PRO A 47 35.98 17.32 36.76
N SER A 48 35.54 16.05 36.80
CA SER A 48 34.90 15.31 37.91
C SER A 48 33.40 15.45 38.20
N ALA A 49 32.70 14.36 37.84
CA ALA A 49 31.67 13.63 38.57
C ALA A 49 30.50 14.40 39.21
N GLU A 50 29.33 14.31 38.58
CA GLU A 50 28.06 13.94 39.24
C GLU A 50 26.94 13.68 38.20
N ARG A 51 25.93 12.91 38.60
CA ARG A 51 24.96 12.20 37.72
C ARG A 51 23.80 13.10 37.28
N GLY A 52 23.46 13.02 35.98
CA GLY A 52 22.11 13.24 35.40
C GLY A 52 21.92 14.54 34.61
N PRO A 53 20.95 14.64 33.67
CA PRO A 53 20.08 13.61 33.09
C PRO A 53 20.50 13.25 31.64
N SER A 54 20.14 12.03 31.23
CA SER A 54 20.26 11.56 29.84
C SER A 54 19.49 12.49 28.91
N SER A 55 20.21 13.16 28.01
CA SER A 55 19.64 13.88 26.87
C SER A 55 18.98 12.86 25.96
N ALA A 56 17.68 12.66 26.14
CA ALA A 56 16.85 11.96 25.18
C ALA A 56 16.82 12.78 23.88
N SER A 57 17.76 12.49 22.99
CA SER A 57 17.67 12.87 21.59
C SER A 57 16.36 12.26 21.07
N THR A 58 15.40 13.14 20.77
CA THR A 58 14.13 12.74 20.20
C THR A 58 14.37 12.42 18.73
N SER A 59 14.98 11.26 18.46
CA SER A 59 14.95 10.70 17.12
C SER A 59 13.49 10.39 16.82
N GLN A 60 12.93 11.05 15.80
CA GLN A 60 11.62 10.69 15.29
C GLN A 60 11.68 9.21 14.88
N ARG A 61 11.13 8.31 15.69
CA ARG A 61 11.06 6.90 15.34
C ARG A 61 10.11 6.76 14.16
N SER A 62 10.64 6.30 13.02
CA SER A 62 9.80 5.83 11.93
C SER A 62 8.85 4.75 12.46
N ALA A 63 7.61 4.74 11.98
CA ALA A 63 6.67 3.68 12.30
C ALA A 63 7.23 2.32 11.84
N SER A 64 6.87 1.25 12.56
CA SER A 64 7.27 -0.10 12.13
C SER A 64 6.48 -0.51 10.88
N GLU A 65 7.05 -1.39 10.06
CA GLU A 65 6.42 -1.89 8.84
C GLU A 65 5.07 -2.56 9.15
N GLU A 66 4.95 -3.26 10.29
CA GLU A 66 3.69 -3.89 10.68
C GLU A 66 2.60 -2.87 11.03
N PHE A 67 2.98 -1.70 11.53
CA PHE A 67 2.03 -0.62 11.76
C PHE A 67 1.57 0.01 10.45
N ILE A 68 2.49 0.25 9.51
CA ILE A 68 2.15 0.74 8.16
C ILE A 68 1.16 -0.22 7.49
N GLU A 69 1.46 -1.52 7.55
CA GLU A 69 0.62 -2.57 6.99
C GLU A 69 -0.76 -2.66 7.68
N ALA A 70 -0.81 -2.42 8.99
CA ALA A 70 -2.08 -2.34 9.72
C ALA A 70 -2.97 -1.18 9.24
N VAL A 71 -2.35 -0.03 8.93
CA VAL A 71 -3.03 1.13 8.34
C VAL A 71 -3.51 0.80 6.92
N LEU A 72 -2.69 0.13 6.10
CA LEU A 72 -3.07 -0.32 4.76
C LEU A 72 -4.27 -1.27 4.79
N ILE A 73 -4.23 -2.30 5.65
CA ILE A 73 -5.34 -3.26 5.83
C ILE A 73 -6.63 -2.52 6.25
N ALA A 74 -6.51 -1.56 7.17
CA ALA A 74 -7.64 -0.75 7.61
C ALA A 74 -8.23 0.10 6.47
N GLN A 75 -7.37 0.76 5.68
CA GLN A 75 -7.81 1.57 4.54
C GLN A 75 -8.49 0.71 3.46
N ILE A 76 -7.91 -0.44 3.11
CA ILE A 76 -8.53 -1.40 2.18
C ILE A 76 -9.87 -1.87 2.74
N THR A 77 -9.94 -2.21 4.03
CA THR A 77 -11.20 -2.62 4.68
C THR A 77 -12.25 -1.51 4.59
N ARG A 78 -11.87 -0.26 4.85
CA ARG A 78 -12.76 0.92 4.76
C ARG A 78 -13.37 1.08 3.38
N VAL A 79 -12.57 0.95 2.32
CA VAL A 79 -13.08 1.21 0.97
C VAL A 79 -13.79 0.00 0.37
N ILE A 80 -13.43 -1.23 0.78
CA ILE A 80 -13.92 -2.46 0.13
C ILE A 80 -15.06 -3.13 0.89
N SER A 81 -14.96 -3.23 2.21
CA SER A 81 -15.89 -4.02 3.02
C SER A 81 -17.24 -3.32 3.17
N SER A 82 -18.23 -4.09 3.60
CA SER A 82 -19.49 -3.56 4.14
C SER A 82 -19.95 -4.43 5.30
N PRO A 83 -20.89 -3.98 6.14
CA PRO A 83 -21.44 -4.81 7.20
C PRO A 83 -22.01 -6.14 6.68
N GLN A 84 -22.55 -6.18 5.45
CA GLN A 84 -23.11 -7.39 4.84
C GLN A 84 -22.05 -8.28 4.18
N TYR A 85 -20.93 -7.68 3.75
CA TYR A 85 -19.83 -8.36 3.07
C TYR A 85 -18.49 -8.05 3.75
N PRO A 86 -18.15 -8.77 4.83
CA PRO A 86 -16.83 -8.68 5.45
C PRO A 86 -15.72 -9.00 4.45
N LEU A 87 -14.61 -8.27 4.55
CA LEU A 87 -13.43 -8.49 3.72
C LEU A 87 -12.72 -9.79 4.15
N GLY A 88 -12.90 -10.85 3.38
CA GLY A 88 -12.26 -12.13 3.63
C GLY A 88 -10.75 -12.10 3.45
N HIS A 89 -10.05 -12.95 4.22
CA HIS A 89 -8.58 -12.96 4.34
C HIS A 89 -7.85 -13.16 3.00
N LEU A 90 -8.32 -14.08 2.13
CA LEU A 90 -7.74 -14.27 0.80
C LEU A 90 -7.77 -12.97 0.01
N ARG A 91 -8.94 -12.30 0.01
CA ARG A 91 -9.14 -11.07 -0.74
C ARG A 91 -8.31 -9.93 -0.19
N GLN A 92 -8.29 -9.75 1.13
CA GLN A 92 -7.43 -8.77 1.79
C GLN A 92 -5.98 -8.94 1.38
N ASN A 93 -5.44 -10.15 1.50
CA ASN A 93 -4.06 -10.45 1.18
C ASN A 93 -3.71 -10.10 -0.27
N LYS A 94 -4.61 -10.41 -1.21
CA LYS A 94 -4.42 -10.09 -2.64
C LYS A 94 -4.51 -8.59 -2.93
N LEU A 95 -5.41 -7.89 -2.27
CA LEU A 95 -5.54 -6.44 -2.44
C LEU A 95 -4.34 -5.67 -1.84
N VAL A 96 -3.83 -6.14 -0.70
CA VAL A 96 -2.57 -5.65 -0.11
C VAL A 96 -1.42 -5.87 -1.08
N TYR A 97 -1.26 -7.08 -1.62
CA TYR A 97 -0.24 -7.39 -2.63
C TYR A 97 -0.27 -6.38 -3.79
N PHE A 98 -1.46 -6.11 -4.35
CA PHE A 98 -1.59 -5.17 -5.44
C PHE A 98 -1.38 -3.70 -5.05
N ALA A 99 -1.59 -3.34 -3.78
CA ALA A 99 -1.26 -2.00 -3.29
C ALA A 99 0.26 -1.78 -3.28
N HIS A 100 1.04 -2.72 -2.73
CA HIS A 100 2.51 -2.67 -2.79
C HIS A 100 3.02 -2.68 -4.22
N ARG A 101 2.46 -3.57 -5.05
CA ARG A 101 2.80 -3.67 -6.47
C ARG A 101 2.57 -2.36 -7.22
N ARG A 102 1.50 -1.64 -6.89
CA ARG A 102 1.14 -0.34 -7.48
C ARG A 102 1.96 0.83 -6.91
N ALA A 103 2.50 0.69 -5.71
CA ALA A 103 3.41 1.63 -5.09
C ALA A 103 4.87 1.43 -5.56
N ASP A 104 5.09 0.62 -6.60
CA ASP A 104 6.39 0.26 -7.17
C ASP A 104 7.36 -0.34 -6.13
N GLU A 105 6.83 -0.99 -5.09
CA GLU A 105 7.63 -1.70 -4.11
C GLU A 105 8.03 -3.09 -4.62
N ASN A 106 9.20 -3.58 -4.18
CA ASN A 106 9.65 -4.93 -4.50
C ASN A 106 8.89 -5.97 -3.66
N VAL A 107 7.76 -6.42 -4.19
CA VAL A 107 6.90 -7.43 -3.56
C VAL A 107 7.62 -8.77 -3.32
N GLY A 108 8.70 -9.08 -4.05
CA GLY A 108 9.52 -10.28 -3.83
C GLY A 108 10.23 -10.31 -2.46
N GLN A 109 10.40 -9.15 -1.81
CA GLN A 109 11.00 -9.08 -0.47
C GLN A 109 10.02 -9.46 0.65
N PHE A 110 8.71 -9.30 0.42
CA PHE A 110 7.69 -9.39 1.47
C PHE A 110 6.69 -10.53 1.27
N PHE A 111 6.56 -11.05 0.03
CA PHE A 111 5.61 -12.09 -0.31
C PHE A 111 6.31 -13.39 -0.66
N LEU A 112 5.76 -14.51 -0.18
CA LEU A 112 6.22 -15.85 -0.52
C LEU A 112 5.19 -16.54 -1.43
N LYS A 113 5.68 -17.42 -2.30
CA LYS A 113 4.84 -18.33 -3.07
C LYS A 113 4.13 -19.28 -2.09
N LYS A 114 2.80 -19.14 -2.00
CA LYS A 114 1.96 -20.04 -1.19
C LYS A 114 0.83 -20.66 -2.00
N ALA A 115 0.26 -21.76 -1.52
CA ALA A 115 -0.82 -22.48 -2.22
C ALA A 115 -1.98 -21.57 -2.73
N ALA A 116 -2.30 -20.48 -2.02
CA ALA A 116 -3.32 -19.47 -2.41
C ALA A 116 -2.74 -18.25 -3.16
N GLY A 117 -1.57 -18.37 -3.78
CA GLY A 117 -0.83 -17.30 -4.47
C GLY A 117 0.21 -16.61 -3.58
N PRO A 118 0.77 -15.47 -4.00
CA PRO A 118 1.74 -14.73 -3.18
C PRO A 118 1.08 -14.33 -1.86
N TYR A 119 1.78 -14.56 -0.74
CA TYR A 119 1.26 -14.36 0.60
C TYR A 119 2.34 -13.74 1.49
N SER A 120 2.02 -12.61 2.15
CA SER A 120 2.90 -12.03 3.17
C SER A 120 2.83 -12.84 4.47
N PRO A 121 3.92 -13.52 4.90
CA PRO A 121 3.93 -14.34 6.12
C PRO A 121 3.65 -13.53 7.39
N TRP A 122 3.94 -12.23 7.34
CA TRP A 122 3.88 -11.32 8.49
C TRP A 122 2.44 -10.97 8.88
N ALA A 123 1.45 -11.20 8.00
CA ALA A 123 0.05 -10.88 8.25
C ALA A 123 -0.59 -11.70 9.41
N THR A 124 -0.09 -12.90 9.72
CA THR A 124 -0.89 -13.93 10.41
C THR A 124 -0.73 -14.08 11.94
N TYR A 125 0.43 -13.78 12.54
CA TYR A 125 0.66 -14.02 13.99
C TYR A 125 1.28 -12.82 14.69
N ARG A 126 0.52 -12.17 15.59
CA ARG A 126 0.90 -10.89 16.24
C ARG A 126 1.25 -9.78 15.24
N GLY A 127 0.81 -9.92 13.99
CA GLY A 127 1.15 -9.06 12.89
C GLY A 127 0.17 -7.89 12.69
N PRO A 128 0.22 -7.28 11.50
CA PRO A 128 -0.57 -6.11 11.10
C PRO A 128 -2.07 -6.20 11.41
N GLU A 129 -2.71 -7.36 11.18
CA GLU A 129 -4.14 -7.54 11.48
C GLU A 129 -4.45 -7.42 12.97
N THR A 130 -3.54 -7.89 13.82
CA THR A 130 -3.69 -7.78 15.28
C THR A 130 -3.53 -6.32 15.70
N ILE A 131 -2.60 -5.59 15.08
CA ILE A 131 -2.41 -4.16 15.32
C ILE A 131 -3.66 -3.38 14.89
N ALA A 132 -4.21 -3.67 13.70
CA ALA A 132 -5.40 -3.00 13.19
C ALA A 132 -6.63 -3.25 14.10
N GLN A 133 -6.80 -4.49 14.59
CA GLN A 133 -7.87 -4.82 15.55
C GLN A 133 -7.67 -4.14 16.90
N LYS A 134 -6.45 -4.19 17.47
CA LYS A 134 -6.15 -3.58 18.77
C LYS A 134 -6.32 -2.06 18.78
N ASN A 135 -6.03 -1.40 17.66
CA ASN A 135 -6.27 0.03 17.50
C ASN A 135 -7.73 0.37 17.15
N GLY A 136 -8.60 -0.64 17.01
CA GLY A 136 -10.02 -0.44 16.68
C GLY A 136 -10.27 0.03 15.25
N TYR A 137 -9.30 -0.11 14.35
CA TYR A 137 -9.46 0.28 12.94
C TYR A 137 -10.35 -0.71 12.17
N VAL A 138 -10.26 -1.99 12.53
CA VAL A 138 -11.08 -3.06 11.95
C VAL A 138 -11.63 -3.97 13.04
N LYS A 139 -12.72 -4.68 12.74
CA LYS A 139 -13.28 -5.72 13.60
C LYS A 139 -13.64 -6.97 12.80
N LYS A 140 -13.50 -8.14 13.42
CA LYS A 140 -13.94 -9.39 12.81
C LYS A 140 -15.46 -9.44 12.75
N ALA A 141 -16.00 -9.86 11.62
CA ALA A 141 -17.42 -10.07 11.42
C ALA A 141 -17.67 -11.39 10.70
N LYS A 142 -18.81 -12.00 11.01
CA LYS A 142 -19.35 -13.17 10.31
C LYS A 142 -20.79 -12.90 9.94
N VAL A 143 -21.09 -12.98 8.64
CA VAL A 143 -22.45 -12.79 8.09
C VAL A 143 -22.73 -13.95 7.15
N GLY A 144 -23.57 -14.89 7.60
CA GLY A 144 -23.78 -16.16 6.90
C GLY A 144 -22.47 -16.94 6.73
N SER A 145 -22.10 -17.22 5.48
CA SER A 145 -20.84 -17.87 5.10
C SER A 145 -19.66 -16.91 4.98
N PHE A 146 -19.89 -15.60 4.96
CA PHE A 146 -18.82 -14.60 4.85
C PHE A 146 -18.17 -14.36 6.20
N VAL A 147 -16.84 -14.49 6.25
CA VAL A 147 -16.01 -14.24 7.44
C VAL A 147 -14.85 -13.35 7.04
N GLY A 148 -14.59 -12.29 7.81
CA GLY A 148 -13.54 -11.34 7.49
C GLY A 148 -13.57 -10.09 8.37
N PHE A 149 -12.97 -9.02 7.87
CA PHE A 149 -12.97 -7.72 8.54
C PHE A 149 -14.04 -6.76 8.02
N VAL A 150 -14.58 -5.97 8.93
CA VAL A 150 -15.35 -4.76 8.63
C VAL A 150 -14.71 -3.58 9.36
N VAL A 151 -15.12 -2.36 9.01
CA VAL A 151 -14.64 -1.14 9.67
C VAL A 151 -14.89 -1.19 11.18
N GLY A 152 -13.86 -0.85 11.95
CA GLY A 152 -13.92 -0.70 13.39
C GLY A 152 -14.28 0.73 13.80
N ASP A 153 -14.54 0.93 15.09
CA ASP A 153 -15.11 2.18 15.61
C ASP A 153 -14.09 3.34 15.62
N SER A 154 -12.80 3.06 15.41
CA SER A 154 -11.72 4.04 15.33
C SER A 154 -11.14 4.17 13.91
N ILE A 155 -11.89 3.77 12.87
CA ILE A 155 -11.39 3.78 11.50
C ILE A 155 -10.90 5.15 11.04
N ASP A 156 -11.58 6.24 11.38
CA ASP A 156 -11.20 7.60 10.94
C ASP A 156 -9.83 8.05 11.47
N ARG A 157 -9.33 7.41 12.53
CA ARG A 157 -7.98 7.68 13.05
C ARG A 157 -6.88 7.33 12.05
N ILE A 158 -7.16 6.54 11.02
CA ILE A 158 -6.14 6.21 10.01
C ILE A 158 -5.79 7.40 9.12
N ASP A 159 -6.66 8.40 9.00
CA ASP A 159 -6.50 9.54 8.08
C ASP A 159 -5.22 10.33 8.34
N ARG A 160 -4.80 10.42 9.61
CA ARG A 160 -3.55 11.06 10.02
C ARG A 160 -2.29 10.36 9.50
N TYR A 161 -2.39 9.15 8.94
CA TYR A 161 -1.26 8.36 8.48
C TYR A 161 -1.21 8.22 6.95
N LEU A 162 -2.33 8.39 6.25
CA LEU A 162 -2.45 8.00 4.85
C LEU A 162 -1.47 8.75 3.94
N SER A 163 -1.25 10.05 4.20
CA SER A 163 -0.31 10.87 3.45
C SER A 163 1.16 10.56 3.75
N HIS A 164 1.45 9.84 4.85
CA HIS A 164 2.81 9.50 5.25
C HIS A 164 3.29 8.17 4.66
N TYR A 165 2.38 7.31 4.21
CA TYR A 165 2.70 5.96 3.75
C TYR A 165 2.39 5.82 2.25
N PRO A 166 3.40 5.80 1.36
CA PRO A 166 3.20 5.75 -0.08
C PRO A 166 2.27 4.61 -0.55
N VAL A 167 2.35 3.43 0.08
CA VAL A 167 1.47 2.30 -0.23
C VAL A 167 -0.03 2.61 -0.04
N CYS A 168 -0.38 3.52 0.89
CA CYS A 168 -1.76 3.94 1.12
C CYS A 168 -2.33 4.77 -0.05
N ALA A 169 -1.49 5.43 -0.84
CA ALA A 169 -1.91 6.15 -2.04
C ALA A 169 -2.37 5.21 -3.17
N ALA A 170 -2.01 3.92 -3.11
CA ALA A 170 -2.43 2.93 -4.10
C ALA A 170 -3.86 2.40 -3.87
N VAL A 171 -4.47 2.64 -2.69
CA VAL A 171 -5.73 1.98 -2.30
C VAL A 171 -6.92 2.37 -3.17
N ASP A 172 -7.00 3.63 -3.61
CA ASP A 172 -8.07 4.07 -4.52
C ASP A 172 -7.96 3.37 -5.88
N TRP A 173 -6.74 3.19 -6.37
CA TRP A 173 -6.48 2.41 -7.58
C TRP A 173 -6.89 0.95 -7.40
N VAL A 174 -6.49 0.32 -6.29
CA VAL A 174 -6.87 -1.06 -5.94
C VAL A 174 -8.39 -1.21 -5.90
N ALA A 175 -9.10 -0.28 -5.24
CA ALA A 175 -10.55 -0.30 -5.18
C ALA A 175 -11.18 -0.14 -6.57
N SER A 176 -10.69 0.79 -7.39
CA SER A 176 -11.23 1.04 -8.73
C SER A 176 -11.07 -0.15 -9.68
N LYS A 177 -9.95 -0.90 -9.57
CA LYS A 177 -9.60 -1.98 -10.51
C LYS A 177 -10.01 -3.37 -10.04
N LEU A 178 -10.00 -3.61 -8.73
CA LEU A 178 -10.02 -4.97 -8.17
C LEU A 178 -11.21 -5.23 -7.24
N ARG A 179 -12.01 -4.22 -6.91
CA ARG A 179 -13.12 -4.36 -5.95
C ARG A 179 -14.11 -5.47 -6.32
N PHE A 180 -14.45 -5.62 -7.59
CA PHE A 180 -15.49 -6.55 -8.04
C PHE A 180 -14.95 -7.88 -8.56
N LYS A 181 -13.63 -8.10 -8.53
CA LYS A 181 -13.03 -9.37 -8.90
C LYS A 181 -13.33 -10.45 -7.88
N LYS A 182 -13.66 -11.65 -8.37
CA LYS A 182 -13.85 -12.84 -7.55
C LYS A 182 -12.51 -13.29 -6.94
N ASN A 183 -12.60 -14.11 -5.90
CA ASN A 183 -11.41 -14.60 -5.21
C ASN A 183 -10.48 -15.39 -6.14
N GLU A 184 -11.04 -16.22 -7.01
CA GLU A 184 -10.26 -17.02 -7.98
C GLU A 184 -9.56 -16.13 -9.02
N GLU A 185 -10.18 -15.03 -9.44
CA GLU A 185 -9.59 -14.08 -10.38
C GLU A 185 -8.44 -13.30 -9.72
N LEU A 186 -8.61 -12.86 -8.47
CA LEU A 186 -7.56 -12.20 -7.71
C LEU A 186 -6.38 -13.14 -7.44
N GLU A 187 -6.66 -14.39 -7.08
CA GLU A 187 -5.64 -15.42 -6.90
C GLU A 187 -4.87 -15.66 -8.20
N LEU A 188 -5.57 -15.82 -9.32
CA LEU A 188 -4.96 -15.99 -10.63
C LEU A 188 -4.05 -14.81 -10.96
N LEU A 189 -4.58 -13.58 -10.94
CA LEU A 189 -3.81 -12.38 -11.30
C LEU A 189 -2.56 -12.23 -10.43
N ALA A 190 -2.67 -12.40 -9.12
CA ALA A 190 -1.51 -12.24 -8.24
C ALA A 190 -0.47 -13.36 -8.44
N THR A 191 -0.91 -14.60 -8.70
CA THR A 191 0.04 -15.68 -9.03
C THR A 191 0.74 -15.44 -10.35
N ILE A 192 0.02 -15.02 -11.41
CA ILE A 192 0.61 -14.75 -12.72
C ILE A 192 1.55 -13.55 -12.64
N ASP A 193 1.17 -12.48 -11.96
CA ASP A 193 2.02 -11.29 -11.80
C ASP A 193 3.31 -11.63 -11.07
N PHE A 194 3.22 -12.34 -9.95
CA PHE A 194 4.40 -12.67 -9.17
C PHE A 194 5.34 -13.65 -9.91
N ALA A 195 4.80 -14.59 -10.68
CA ALA A 195 5.61 -15.41 -11.58
C ALA A 195 6.26 -14.60 -12.71
N ALA A 196 5.56 -13.60 -13.26
CA ALA A 196 6.11 -12.73 -14.29
C ALA A 196 7.25 -11.84 -13.75
N LEU A 197 7.16 -11.39 -12.50
CA LEU A 197 8.25 -10.67 -11.84
C LEU A 197 9.52 -11.52 -11.72
N ASP A 198 9.40 -12.81 -11.39
CA ASP A 198 10.54 -13.74 -11.40
C ASP A 198 11.20 -13.84 -12.79
N LEU A 199 10.38 -13.89 -13.85
CA LEU A 199 10.86 -13.95 -15.23
C LEU A 199 11.63 -12.66 -15.60
N ILE A 200 11.12 -11.50 -15.21
CA ILE A 200 11.77 -10.20 -15.43
C ILE A 200 13.13 -10.17 -14.74
N GLU A 201 13.21 -10.59 -13.47
CA GLU A 201 14.47 -10.64 -12.72
C GLU A 201 15.49 -11.57 -13.39
N GLN A 202 15.02 -12.66 -13.99
CA GLN A 202 15.85 -13.62 -14.72
C GLN A 202 16.19 -13.17 -16.16
N GLY A 203 15.64 -12.05 -16.64
CA GLY A 203 15.79 -11.61 -18.04
C GLY A 203 15.11 -12.53 -19.06
N VAL A 204 14.10 -13.30 -18.62
CA VAL A 204 13.35 -14.25 -19.44
C VAL A 204 12.07 -13.57 -19.96
N PRO A 205 11.69 -13.74 -21.24
CA PRO A 205 10.46 -13.17 -21.76
C PRO A 205 9.20 -13.62 -21.00
N ILE A 206 8.28 -12.69 -20.77
CA ILE A 206 7.00 -12.97 -20.13
C ILE A 206 6.05 -13.58 -21.18
N THR A 207 5.99 -14.92 -21.23
CA THR A 207 5.03 -15.65 -22.06
C THR A 207 4.17 -16.57 -21.21
N MET A 208 3.04 -17.04 -21.75
CA MET A 208 2.17 -18.00 -21.07
C MET A 208 2.94 -19.29 -20.70
N GLU A 209 3.79 -19.77 -21.61
CA GLU A 209 4.61 -20.97 -21.42
C GLU A 209 5.65 -20.77 -20.31
N ASN A 210 6.34 -19.62 -20.31
CA ASN A 210 7.36 -19.33 -19.30
C ASN A 210 6.73 -19.13 -17.91
N VAL A 211 5.56 -18.48 -17.83
CA VAL A 211 4.83 -18.37 -16.56
C VAL A 211 4.39 -19.75 -16.07
N LYS A 212 3.85 -20.61 -16.94
CA LYS A 212 3.51 -21.99 -16.57
C LYS A 212 4.73 -22.75 -16.08
N HIS A 213 5.89 -22.56 -16.70
CA HIS A 213 7.13 -23.19 -16.27
C HIS A 213 7.54 -22.78 -14.85
N ILE A 214 7.42 -21.49 -14.49
CA ILE A 214 7.63 -21.02 -13.11
C ILE A 214 6.67 -21.70 -12.13
N ILE A 215 5.38 -21.79 -12.48
CA ILE A 215 4.35 -22.42 -11.63
C ILE A 215 4.60 -23.93 -11.48
N GLU A 216 4.98 -24.62 -12.56
CA GLU A 216 5.20 -26.07 -12.58
C GLU A 216 6.42 -26.51 -11.75
N ASN A 217 7.45 -25.66 -11.68
CA ASN A 217 8.68 -25.94 -10.93
C ASN A 217 8.60 -25.59 -9.44
N ASP A 218 7.53 -24.92 -9.00
CA ASP A 218 7.31 -24.59 -7.58
C ASP A 218 6.41 -25.63 -6.91
N GLN A 219 6.86 -26.20 -5.78
CA GLN A 219 6.13 -27.28 -5.10
C GLN A 219 4.76 -26.86 -4.56
N GLU A 220 4.60 -25.60 -4.13
CA GLU A 220 3.32 -25.10 -3.61
C GLU A 220 2.37 -24.67 -4.73
N TRP A 221 2.91 -24.22 -5.87
CA TRP A 221 2.12 -23.70 -6.98
C TRP A 221 1.82 -24.71 -8.07
N LYS A 222 2.63 -25.75 -8.26
CA LYS A 222 2.41 -26.80 -9.25
C LYS A 222 0.97 -27.36 -9.24
N PRO A 223 0.33 -27.63 -8.09
CA PRO A 223 -1.06 -28.11 -8.06
C PRO A 223 -2.08 -27.12 -8.66
N LYS A 224 -1.76 -25.82 -8.74
CA LYS A 224 -2.66 -24.81 -9.33
C LYS A 224 -2.96 -25.10 -10.79
N LEU A 225 -2.00 -25.62 -11.55
CA LEU A 225 -2.18 -25.96 -12.98
C LEU A 225 -3.23 -27.06 -13.22
N GLN A 226 -3.64 -27.79 -12.17
CA GLN A 226 -4.72 -28.77 -12.25
C GLN A 226 -6.11 -28.14 -12.09
N ARG A 227 -6.19 -26.87 -11.68
CA ARG A 227 -7.46 -26.15 -11.48
C ARG A 227 -7.87 -25.46 -12.78
N GLY A 228 -9.15 -25.54 -13.14
CA GLY A 228 -9.68 -24.86 -14.34
C GLY A 228 -9.47 -23.34 -14.35
N SER A 229 -9.29 -22.71 -13.18
CA SER A 229 -8.95 -21.29 -13.06
C SER A 229 -7.57 -20.94 -13.62
N PHE A 230 -6.63 -21.91 -13.68
CA PHE A 230 -5.26 -21.74 -14.20
C PHE A 230 -5.05 -22.39 -15.57
N SER A 231 -6.10 -22.47 -16.39
CA SER A 231 -5.96 -22.91 -17.79
C SER A 231 -5.14 -21.92 -18.62
N ASP A 232 -4.53 -22.39 -19.71
CA ASP A 232 -3.71 -21.58 -20.62
C ASP A 232 -4.44 -20.33 -21.13
N ALA A 233 -5.73 -20.47 -21.45
CA ALA A 233 -6.58 -19.36 -21.85
C ALA A 233 -6.77 -18.33 -20.72
N ASN A 234 -6.87 -18.77 -19.47
CA ASN A 234 -6.99 -17.88 -18.32
C ASN A 234 -5.64 -17.21 -17.97
N ILE A 235 -4.52 -17.93 -18.08
CA ILE A 235 -3.18 -17.36 -17.90
C ILE A 235 -2.91 -16.28 -18.96
N THR A 236 -3.23 -16.57 -20.22
CA THR A 236 -3.10 -15.59 -21.31
C THR A 236 -3.95 -14.34 -21.06
N ARG A 237 -5.20 -14.52 -20.62
CA ARG A 237 -6.08 -13.40 -20.27
C ARG A 237 -5.55 -12.60 -19.08
N ALA A 238 -5.00 -13.28 -18.07
CA ALA A 238 -4.40 -12.64 -16.91
C ALA A 238 -3.18 -11.80 -17.31
N LEU A 239 -2.30 -12.30 -18.20
CA LEU A 239 -1.17 -11.53 -18.72
C LEU A 239 -1.62 -10.27 -19.48
N ALA A 240 -2.62 -10.41 -20.37
CA ALA A 240 -3.18 -9.26 -21.08
C ALA A 240 -3.78 -8.24 -20.12
N GLU A 241 -4.48 -8.70 -19.07
CA GLU A 241 -5.01 -7.80 -18.05
C GLU A 241 -3.90 -7.13 -17.23
N LEU A 242 -2.87 -7.87 -16.82
CA LEU A 242 -1.73 -7.32 -16.08
C LEU A 242 -0.97 -6.27 -16.89
N GLN A 243 -0.89 -6.42 -18.21
CA GLN A 243 -0.36 -5.39 -19.09
C GLN A 243 -1.17 -4.08 -19.03
N THR A 244 -2.49 -4.16 -18.86
CA THR A 244 -3.33 -2.96 -18.66
C THR A 244 -3.19 -2.36 -17.26
N LEU A 245 -2.95 -3.20 -16.24
CA LEU A 245 -2.82 -2.76 -14.85
C LEU A 245 -1.44 -2.15 -14.58
N PHE A 246 -0.38 -2.70 -15.19
CA PHE A 246 1.02 -2.35 -14.98
C PHE A 246 1.77 -2.17 -16.31
N PRO A 247 1.36 -1.23 -17.18
CA PRO A 247 1.91 -1.11 -18.53
C PRO A 247 3.42 -0.90 -18.56
N ALA A 248 4.01 -0.20 -17.59
CA ALA A 248 5.45 0.01 -17.53
C ALA A 248 6.27 -1.28 -17.26
N THR A 249 5.65 -2.31 -16.69
CA THR A 249 6.32 -3.59 -16.39
C THR A 249 6.19 -4.60 -17.51
N TYR A 250 5.09 -4.55 -18.25
CA TYR A 250 4.73 -5.51 -19.30
C TYR A 250 4.81 -4.90 -20.71
N ALA A 251 5.50 -3.76 -20.85
CA ALA A 251 5.76 -3.11 -22.14
C ALA A 251 6.83 -3.84 -22.95
#